data_AF-A0A9X2ESJ9-F1
#
_entry.id   AF-A0A9X2ESJ9-F1
#
_cell.length_a   1.000
_cell.length_b   1.000
_cell.length_c   1.000
_cell.angle_alpha   90.00
_cell.angle_beta   90.00
_cell.angle_gamma   90.00
#
_symmetry.space_group_name_H-M   'P 1'
#
loop_
_entity.id
_entity.type
_entity.pdbx_description
1 polymer ?
#
loop_
_entity_poly.entity_id
_entity_poly.type
_entity_poly.pdbx_seq_one_letter_code
_entity_poly.pdbx_strand_id
1 'polypeptide(L)'
;MTQLYGHKWTSQHKLYDSEQGERNGIYGEDFMLWARKTRNLSDKDWVRGMENIEHRNTEAARNGETSWPPNYAEFLGLCLPAPGSAAHKEFEPLALPDKNAQEKARQSGESELEKMRGMFDL
;
A
#
# COMPACT_ATOMS: atom_id res chain seq x y z
N MET A 1 4.42 24.25 22.78
CA MET A 1 4.55 23.09 21.88
C MET A 1 3.90 23.49 20.57
N THR A 2 4.70 23.96 19.62
CA THR A 2 4.19 24.62 18.41
C THR A 2 4.65 23.82 17.20
N GLN A 3 3.67 23.45 16.38
CA GLN A 3 3.72 22.54 15.23
C GLN A 3 5.01 22.65 14.39
N LEU A 4 5.78 21.55 14.34
CA LEU A 4 6.95 21.37 13.47
C LEU A 4 6.59 20.88 12.05
N TYR A 5 5.34 20.46 11.82
CA TYR A 5 4.94 19.78 10.60
C TYR A 5 3.69 20.44 10.02
N GLY A 6 3.86 21.38 9.10
CA GLY A 6 2.72 22.07 8.48
C GLY A 6 3.03 23.08 7.38
N HIS A 7 4.29 23.29 6.99
CA HIS A 7 4.63 24.20 5.91
C HIS A 7 5.52 23.52 4.89
N LYS A 8 4.99 23.36 3.67
CA LYS A 8 5.81 23.21 2.46
C LYS A 8 6.89 24.28 2.52
N TRP A 9 8.15 23.86 2.56
CA TRP A 9 9.26 24.79 2.73
C TRP A 9 9.21 25.88 1.65
N THR A 10 8.98 27.12 2.07
CA THR A 10 9.16 28.32 1.25
C THR A 10 10.45 28.98 1.70
N SER A 11 11.39 29.13 0.77
CA SER A 11 12.66 29.76 1.10
C SER A 11 12.42 31.20 1.58
N GLN A 12 13.09 31.61 2.67
CA GLN A 12 12.96 32.97 3.21
C GLN A 12 13.54 34.06 2.30
N HIS A 13 14.20 33.69 1.20
CA HIS A 13 14.99 34.62 0.42
C HIS A 13 14.54 34.63 -1.06
N LYS A 14 14.29 35.85 -1.57
CA LYS A 14 13.51 36.08 -2.79
C LYS A 14 14.11 35.49 -4.09
N LEU A 15 15.40 35.17 -4.09
CA LEU A 15 16.09 34.53 -5.22
C LEU A 15 15.83 33.02 -5.34
N TYR A 16 15.29 32.39 -4.31
CA TYR A 16 15.20 30.95 -4.21
C TYR A 16 13.89 30.38 -4.78
N ASP A 17 12.84 31.19 -4.83
CA ASP A 17 11.56 30.86 -5.49
C ASP A 17 11.47 31.43 -6.92
N SER A 18 12.55 32.05 -7.44
CA SER A 18 12.57 32.63 -8.79
C SER A 18 13.20 31.69 -9.82
N GLU A 19 12.75 31.74 -11.08
CA GLU A 19 13.36 31.00 -12.21
C GLU A 19 14.87 31.29 -12.38
N GLN A 20 15.34 32.43 -11.87
CA GLN A 20 16.76 32.79 -11.86
C GLN A 20 17.56 31.99 -10.82
N GLY A 21 16.98 31.60 -9.69
CA GLY A 21 17.65 30.75 -8.70
C GLY A 21 17.96 29.34 -9.21
N GLU A 22 17.05 28.76 -9.99
CA GLU A 22 17.27 27.47 -10.67
C GLU A 22 18.41 27.55 -11.71
N ARG A 23 18.51 28.67 -12.44
CA ARG A 23 19.51 28.86 -13.50
C ARG A 23 20.90 29.27 -12.99
N ASN A 24 20.96 29.91 -11.82
CA ASN A 24 22.19 30.42 -11.24
C ASN A 24 22.97 29.35 -10.43
N GLY A 25 22.50 28.09 -10.39
CA GLY A 25 23.19 27.00 -9.69
C GLY A 25 23.22 27.17 -8.16
N ILE A 26 22.26 27.91 -7.60
CA ILE A 26 22.21 28.20 -6.15
C ILE A 26 21.92 26.93 -5.33
N TYR A 27 21.22 25.96 -5.94
CA TYR A 27 20.97 24.66 -5.36
C TYR A 27 21.84 23.59 -6.02
N GLY A 28 22.35 22.67 -5.21
CA GLY A 28 22.95 21.44 -5.72
C GLY A 28 21.93 20.64 -6.54
N GLU A 29 22.42 19.94 -7.57
CA GLU A 29 21.58 19.12 -8.45
C GLU A 29 20.73 18.10 -7.66
N ASP A 30 21.30 17.56 -6.58
CA ASP A 30 20.62 16.63 -5.68
C ASP A 30 19.41 17.25 -4.97
N PHE A 31 19.52 18.49 -4.50
CA PHE A 31 18.40 19.19 -3.87
C PHE A 31 17.27 19.43 -4.87
N MET A 32 17.61 19.86 -6.09
CA MET A 32 16.64 20.08 -7.15
C MET A 32 15.95 18.78 -7.56
N LEU A 33 16.70 17.67 -7.59
CA LEU A 33 16.15 16.34 -7.83
C LEU A 33 15.14 15.97 -6.74
N TRP A 34 15.49 16.16 -5.46
CA TRP A 34 14.59 15.91 -4.33
C TRP A 34 13.30 16.73 -4.42
N ALA A 35 13.41 18.03 -4.65
CA ALA A 35 12.26 18.91 -4.77
C ALA A 35 11.33 18.49 -5.92
N ARG A 36 11.90 18.12 -7.08
CA ARG A 36 11.13 17.62 -8.23
C ARG A 36 10.46 16.28 -7.95
N LYS A 37 11.15 15.36 -7.29
CA LYS A 37 10.64 14.00 -7.00
C LYS A 37 9.58 13.99 -5.91
N THR A 38 9.64 14.92 -4.96
CA THR A 38 8.69 15.04 -3.85
C THR A 38 7.58 16.06 -4.09
N ARG A 39 7.59 16.78 -5.22
CA ARG A 39 6.62 17.83 -5.58
C ARG A 39 5.15 17.40 -5.48
N ASN A 40 4.86 16.14 -5.78
CA ASN A 40 3.50 15.60 -5.84
C ASN A 40 2.99 15.09 -4.49
N LEU A 41 3.82 15.07 -3.45
CA LEU A 41 3.41 14.67 -2.11
C LEU A 41 2.49 15.72 -1.50
N SER A 42 1.40 15.27 -0.89
CA SER A 42 0.57 16.13 -0.06
C SER A 42 1.23 16.37 1.29
N ASP A 43 0.78 17.38 2.03
CA ASP A 43 1.27 17.65 3.39
C ASP A 43 1.08 16.42 4.30
N LYS A 44 0.01 15.64 4.09
CA LYS A 44 -0.23 14.38 4.84
C LYS A 44 0.80 13.31 4.53
N ASP A 45 1.23 13.21 3.27
CA ASP A 45 2.24 12.23 2.87
C ASP A 45 3.62 12.62 3.42
N TRP A 46 3.91 13.93 3.46
CA TRP A 46 5.11 14.46 4.12
C TRP A 46 5.15 14.16 5.61
N VAL A 47 4.04 14.41 6.33
CA VAL A 47 3.92 14.07 7.75
C VAL A 47 4.19 12.59 7.96
N ARG A 48 3.53 11.72 7.18
CA ARG A 48 3.74 10.27 7.26
C ARG A 48 5.20 9.88 7.01
N GLY A 49 5.82 10.45 5.97
CA GLY A 49 7.23 10.17 5.65
C GLY A 49 8.16 10.54 6.80
N MET A 50 7.94 11.68 7.43
CA MET A 50 8.72 12.13 8.59
C MET A 50 8.51 11.24 9.81
N GLU A 51 7.27 10.92 10.16
CA GLU A 51 6.95 10.01 11.27
C GLU A 51 7.64 8.64 11.09
N ASN A 52 7.65 8.13 9.87
CA ASN A 52 8.32 6.86 9.54
C ASN A 52 9.85 6.95 9.63
N ILE A 53 10.45 8.08 9.27
CA ILE A 53 11.90 8.32 9.48
C ILE A 53 12.22 8.36 10.96
N GLU A 54 11.47 9.13 11.75
CA GLU A 54 11.68 9.25 13.19
C GLU A 54 11.56 7.90 13.89
N HIS A 55 10.57 7.11 13.49
CA HIS A 55 10.41 5.74 13.98
C HIS A 55 11.62 4.85 13.63
N ARG A 56 12.07 4.84 12.37
CA ARG A 56 13.28 4.10 11.95
C ARG A 56 14.52 4.52 12.74
N ASN A 57 14.72 5.82 12.95
CA ASN A 57 15.85 6.34 13.71
C ASN A 57 15.81 5.90 15.17
N THR A 58 14.62 5.88 15.76
CA THR A 58 14.41 5.41 17.13
C THR A 58 14.74 3.92 17.26
N GLU A 59 14.28 3.09 16.33
CA GLU A 59 14.57 1.65 16.30
C GLU A 59 16.06 1.37 16.05
N ALA A 60 16.69 2.08 15.11
CA ALA A 60 18.13 1.97 14.87
C ALA A 60 18.94 2.33 16.12
N ALA A 61 18.59 3.42 16.81
CA ALA A 61 19.23 3.83 18.06
C ALA A 61 19.09 2.77 19.16
N ARG A 62 17.92 2.11 19.27
CA ARG A 62 17.70 1.00 20.21
C ARG A 62 18.57 -0.22 19.90
N ASN A 63 18.81 -0.49 18.63
CA ASN A 63 19.63 -1.61 18.17
C ASN A 63 21.14 -1.29 18.15
N GLY A 64 21.53 -0.06 18.49
CA GLY A 64 22.92 0.40 18.40
C GLY A 64 23.42 0.57 16.96
N GLU A 65 22.50 0.68 16.00
CA GLU A 65 22.81 0.86 14.59
C GLU A 65 22.89 2.35 14.23
N THR A 66 23.78 2.69 13.30
CA THR A 66 23.85 4.05 12.75
C THR A 66 22.80 4.21 11.66
N SER A 67 21.82 5.09 11.90
CA SER A 67 20.84 5.44 10.88
C SER A 67 21.40 6.50 9.93
N TRP A 68 21.32 6.22 8.63
CA TRP A 68 21.68 7.16 7.57
C TRP A 68 20.43 7.85 7.03
N PRO A 69 20.52 9.12 6.59
CA PRO A 69 19.41 9.79 5.95
C PRO A 69 18.98 9.00 4.71
N PRO A 70 17.67 8.81 4.50
CA PRO A 70 17.18 8.04 3.36
C PRO A 70 17.50 8.77 2.05
N ASN A 71 17.63 8.00 0.97
CA ASN A 71 17.62 8.60 -0.37
C ASN A 71 16.19 9.03 -0.77
N TYR A 72 16.05 9.78 -1.86
CA TYR A 72 14.73 10.31 -2.26
C TYR A 72 13.70 9.20 -2.55
N ALA A 73 14.14 8.05 -3.07
CA ALA A 73 13.25 6.94 -3.42
C ALA A 73 12.77 6.21 -2.16
N GLU A 74 13.67 6.00 -1.20
CA GLU A 74 13.34 5.49 0.13
C GLU A 74 12.35 6.41 0.83
N PHE A 75 12.60 7.73 0.80
CA PHE A 75 11.70 8.69 1.41
C PHE A 75 10.30 8.66 0.78
N LEU A 76 10.21 8.59 -0.55
CA LEU A 76 8.93 8.42 -1.25
C LEU A 76 8.20 7.15 -0.80
N GLY A 77 8.91 6.04 -0.62
CA GLY A 77 8.34 4.80 -0.08
C GLY A 77 7.76 4.97 1.32
N LEU A 78 8.43 5.74 2.18
CA LEU A 78 7.95 6.04 3.54
C LEU A 78 6.74 7.00 3.55
N CYS A 79 6.58 7.81 2.51
CA CYS A 79 5.44 8.73 2.39
C CYS A 79 4.16 8.02 1.95
N LEU A 80 4.28 6.88 1.24
CA LEU A 80 3.12 6.13 0.76
C LEU A 80 2.47 5.35 1.92
N PRO A 81 1.14 5.17 1.91
CA PRO A 81 0.51 4.25 2.85
C PRO A 81 1.10 2.87 2.66
N ALA A 82 1.26 2.12 3.75
CA ALA A 82 1.67 0.72 3.67
C ALA A 82 0.74 0.02 2.66
N PRO A 83 1.28 -0.79 1.73
CA PRO A 83 0.43 -1.57 0.84
C PRO A 83 -0.54 -2.32 1.74
N GLY A 84 -1.84 -2.04 1.58
CA GLY A 84 -2.86 -2.70 2.38
C GLY A 84 -2.58 -4.20 2.36
N SER A 85 -2.71 -4.85 3.51
CA SER A 85 -2.57 -6.29 3.66
C SER A 85 -3.53 -7.02 2.71
N ALA A 86 -3.14 -7.16 1.45
CA ALA A 86 -3.79 -7.99 0.45
C ALA A 86 -3.17 -9.39 0.46
N ALA A 87 -2.56 -9.80 1.59
CA ALA A 87 -2.08 -11.16 1.78
C ALA A 87 -3.23 -12.18 1.68
N HIS A 88 -4.46 -11.74 1.94
CA HIS A 88 -5.66 -12.55 1.82
C HIS A 88 -6.68 -11.76 1.02
N LYS A 89 -6.84 -12.09 -0.27
CA LYS A 89 -8.13 -11.86 -0.92
C LYS A 89 -9.12 -12.70 -0.11
N GLU A 90 -10.16 -12.09 0.46
CA GLU A 90 -11.26 -12.88 1.04
C GLU A 90 -11.78 -13.77 -0.09
N PHE A 91 -11.44 -15.06 -0.01
CA PHE A 91 -12.06 -16.04 -0.88
C PHE A 91 -13.48 -16.17 -0.38
N GLU A 92 -14.46 -15.95 -1.26
CA GLU A 92 -15.82 -16.35 -0.95
C GLU A 92 -15.77 -17.82 -0.54
N PRO A 93 -16.30 -18.19 0.65
CA PRO A 93 -16.31 -19.58 1.05
C PRO A 93 -17.04 -20.36 -0.03
N LEU A 94 -16.35 -21.35 -0.63
CA LEU A 94 -16.97 -22.31 -1.54
C LEU A 94 -18.21 -22.84 -0.82
N ALA A 95 -19.39 -22.49 -1.32
CA ALA A 95 -20.64 -22.99 -0.78
C ALA A 95 -20.59 -24.52 -0.88
N LEU A 96 -20.37 -25.19 0.25
CA LEU A 96 -20.41 -26.64 0.31
C LEU A 96 -21.78 -27.07 -0.22
N PRO A 97 -21.84 -27.97 -1.22
CA PRO A 97 -23.12 -28.41 -1.76
C PRO A 97 -23.97 -28.98 -0.63
N ASP A 98 -25.24 -28.57 -0.59
CA ASP A 98 -26.19 -29.02 0.43
C ASP A 98 -26.34 -30.54 0.34
N LYS A 99 -25.82 -31.25 1.35
CA LYS A 99 -25.83 -32.71 1.43
C LYS A 99 -27.25 -33.27 1.35
N ASN A 100 -28.25 -32.53 1.86
CA ASN A 100 -29.64 -32.97 1.80
C ASN A 100 -30.20 -32.90 0.38
N ALA A 101 -29.85 -31.86 -0.37
CA ALA A 101 -30.23 -31.72 -1.78
C ALA A 101 -29.57 -32.82 -2.64
N GLN A 102 -28.32 -33.15 -2.34
CA GLN A 102 -27.57 -34.20 -3.04
C GLN A 102 -28.14 -35.61 -2.75
N GLU A 103 -28.48 -35.91 -1.49
CA GLU A 103 -29.09 -37.20 -1.12
C GLU A 103 -30.46 -37.37 -1.79
N LYS A 104 -31.26 -36.29 -1.84
CA LYS A 104 -32.58 -36.29 -2.51
C LYS A 104 -32.48 -36.54 -4.01
N ALA A 105 -31.50 -35.91 -4.68
CA ALA A 105 -31.23 -36.14 -6.09
C ALA A 105 -30.75 -37.58 -6.39
N ARG A 106 -29.97 -38.16 -5.46
CA ARG A 106 -29.53 -39.56 -5.56
C ARG A 106 -30.71 -40.52 -5.47
N GLN A 107 -31.59 -40.34 -4.48
CA GLN A 107 -32.78 -41.17 -4.31
C GLN A 107 -33.75 -41.07 -5.49
N SER A 108 -33.95 -39.86 -6.05
CA SER A 108 -34.78 -39.72 -7.25
C SER A 108 -34.17 -40.44 -8.45
N GLY A 109 -32.85 -40.34 -8.64
CA GLY A 109 -32.13 -41.03 -9.71
C GLY A 109 -32.20 -42.56 -9.59
N GLU A 110 -32.04 -43.10 -8.36
CA GLU A 110 -32.21 -44.53 -8.10
C GLU A 110 -33.63 -45.01 -8.46
N SER A 111 -34.65 -44.24 -8.08
CA SER A 111 -36.05 -44.59 -8.40
C SER A 111 -36.37 -44.55 -9.90
N GLU A 112 -35.74 -43.66 -10.67
CA GLU A 112 -35.92 -43.58 -12.12
C GLU A 112 -35.16 -44.70 -12.83
N LEU A 113 -33.95 -45.03 -12.37
CA LEU A 113 -33.18 -46.16 -12.89
C LEU A 113 -33.90 -47.49 -12.64
N GLU A 114 -34.51 -47.66 -11.48
CA GLU A 114 -35.29 -48.86 -11.16
C GLU A 114 -36.54 -48.99 -12.04
N LYS A 115 -37.24 -47.87 -12.31
CA LYS A 115 -38.35 -47.82 -13.28
C LYS A 115 -37.89 -48.17 -14.70
N MET A 116 -36.76 -47.61 -15.16
CA MET A 116 -36.23 -47.92 -16.48
C MET A 116 -35.80 -49.38 -16.58
N ARG A 117 -35.18 -49.93 -15.53
CA ARG A 117 -34.77 -51.34 -15.48
C ARG A 117 -35.98 -52.27 -15.61
N GLY A 118 -37.08 -51.97 -14.91
CA GLY A 118 -38.34 -52.71 -15.04
C GLY A 118 -39.02 -52.60 -16.41
N MET A 119 -38.64 -51.63 -17.27
CA MET A 119 -39.12 -51.55 -18.65
C MET A 119 -38.35 -52.46 -19.62
N PHE A 120 -37.15 -52.92 -19.25
CA PHE A 120 -36.32 -53.80 -20.07
C PHE A 120 -36.39 -55.29 -19.68
N ASP A 121 -37.08 -55.63 -18.60
CA ASP A 121 -37.34 -57.01 -18.16
C ASP A 121 -38.63 -57.59 -18.80
N LEU A 122 -38.72 -57.57 -20.15
CA LEU A 122 -39.74 -58.25 -20.98
C LEU A 122 -39.13 -59.40 -21.78
#